data_AF-A0A7S2M591-F1
#
_entry.id   AF-A0A7S2M591-F1
#
_cell.length_a   1.000
_cell.length_b   1.000
_cell.length_c   1.000
_cell.angle_alpha   90.00
_cell.angle_beta   90.00
_cell.angle_gamma   90.00
#
_symmetry.space_group_name_H-M   'P 1'
#
loop_
_entity.id
_entity.type
_entity.pdbx_description
1 polymer ?
#
loop_
_entity_poly.entity_id
_entity_poly.type
_entity_poly.pdbx_seq_one_letter_code
_entity_poly.pdbx_strand_id
1 'polypeptide(L)'
;EGDQNITSHKTQLIVPRNHSIDIQVPGFKWARDISLDKIGKHFIELIPRSPFVQAKARADWRLKNALNILAEVNSVNGGRRLSIMSPFEVVNKTDHSIFIAVHPDPRHLPQGDSLEPTQNDSQENASGIINGLEKLAPEGSYNVPYL
;
A
#
# COMPACT_ATOMS: atom_id res chain seq x y z
N GLU A 1 43.21 50.58 12.10
CA GLU A 1 43.67 49.20 12.32
C GLU A 1 42.45 48.35 12.61
N GLY A 2 42.04 47.56 11.63
CA GLY A 2 40.86 46.71 11.75
C GLY A 2 41.08 45.48 10.90
N ASP A 3 41.29 44.35 11.56
CA ASP A 3 41.17 43.01 10.99
C ASP A 3 40.97 42.04 12.14
N GLN A 4 39.72 41.69 12.43
CA GLN A 4 39.39 40.51 13.21
C GLN A 4 38.89 39.44 12.25
N ASN A 5 39.84 38.66 11.76
CA ASN A 5 39.61 37.51 10.91
C ASN A 5 39.14 36.34 11.80
N ILE A 6 37.84 36.25 12.05
CA ILE A 6 37.23 35.13 12.76
C ILE A 6 36.93 34.04 11.74
N THR A 7 37.89 33.17 11.49
CA THR A 7 37.67 31.91 10.78
C THR A 7 36.85 30.98 11.66
N SER A 8 35.52 31.06 11.54
CA SER A 8 34.63 30.09 12.14
C SER A 8 34.79 28.75 11.41
N HIS A 9 35.60 27.85 11.95
CA HIS A 9 35.56 26.43 11.57
C HIS A 9 34.22 25.86 12.04
N LYS A 10 33.20 26.02 11.20
CA LYS A 10 31.89 25.38 11.40
C LYS A 10 32.12 23.88 11.18
N THR A 11 32.48 23.17 12.24
CA THR A 11 32.42 21.71 12.28
C THR A 11 30.96 21.34 12.08
N GLN A 12 30.57 21.08 10.84
CA GLN A 12 29.27 20.50 10.56
C GLN A 12 29.29 19.11 11.16
N LEU A 13 28.75 18.99 12.39
CA LEU A 13 28.35 17.71 12.94
C LEU A 13 27.33 17.12 11.98
N ILE A 14 27.79 16.23 11.09
CA ILE A 14 26.91 15.38 10.31
C ILE A 14 26.30 14.42 11.33
N VAL A 15 25.16 14.81 11.89
CA VAL A 15 24.34 13.91 12.69
C VAL A 15 23.70 12.95 11.70
N PRO A 16 24.07 11.66 11.67
CA PRO A 16 23.38 10.69 10.84
C PRO A 16 21.96 10.56 11.40
N ARG A 17 21.01 11.27 10.78
CA ARG A 17 19.60 11.09 11.07
C ARG A 17 19.16 9.85 10.31
N ASN A 18 19.12 8.72 11.01
CA ASN A 18 18.45 7.53 10.50
C ASN A 18 16.94 7.81 10.56
N HIS A 19 16.34 8.14 9.42
CA HIS A 19 14.92 8.45 9.37
C HIS A 19 14.16 7.15 9.14
N SER A 20 13.45 6.68 10.15
CA SER A 20 12.59 5.49 10.06
C SER A 20 11.14 5.82 10.37
N ILE A 21 10.23 5.02 9.81
CA ILE A 21 8.81 5.06 10.10
C ILE A 21 8.34 3.68 10.52
N ASP A 22 7.40 3.64 11.46
CA ASP A 22 6.65 2.44 11.80
C ASP A 22 5.25 2.51 11.19
N ILE A 23 4.80 1.39 10.61
CA ILE A 23 3.49 1.28 9.97
C ILE A 23 2.68 0.19 10.66
N GLN A 24 1.41 0.47 10.95
CA GLN A 24 0.47 -0.51 11.47
C GLN A 24 -0.61 -0.80 10.43
N VAL A 25 -0.61 -2.02 9.90
CA VAL A 25 -1.72 -2.54 9.11
C VAL A 25 -2.70 -3.26 10.05
N PRO A 26 -4.02 -2.98 9.99
CA PRO A 26 -5.03 -3.71 10.76
C PRO A 26 -4.91 -5.23 10.60
N GLY A 27 -4.98 -5.98 11.71
CA GLY A 27 -4.80 -7.44 11.70
C GLY A 27 -3.34 -7.93 11.72
N PHE A 28 -2.36 -7.03 11.56
CA PHE A 28 -0.92 -7.34 11.57
C PHE A 28 -0.18 -6.65 12.71
N LYS A 29 0.99 -7.17 13.07
CA LYS A 29 1.93 -6.50 13.98
C LYS A 29 2.49 -5.26 13.30
N TRP A 30 3.04 -4.35 14.09
CA TRP A 30 3.74 -3.18 13.57
C TRP A 30 4.90 -3.62 12.66
N ALA A 31 4.91 -3.11 11.44
CA ALA A 31 6.06 -3.14 10.55
C ALA A 31 6.98 -1.99 10.96
N ARG A 32 8.11 -2.32 11.58
CA ARG A 32 8.98 -1.35 12.25
C ARG A 32 10.20 -1.00 11.43
N ASP A 33 10.78 0.15 11.74
CA ASP A 33 12.11 0.58 11.30
C ASP A 33 12.23 0.68 9.76
N ILE A 34 11.17 1.15 9.11
CA ILE A 34 11.15 1.32 7.66
C ILE A 34 11.99 2.54 7.31
N SER A 35 13.22 2.29 6.85
CA SER A 35 14.21 3.34 6.58
C SER A 35 13.81 4.17 5.35
N LEU A 36 13.66 5.48 5.56
CA LEU A 36 13.47 6.48 4.51
C LEU A 36 14.79 6.89 3.84
N ASP A 37 15.93 6.43 4.36
CA ASP A 37 17.23 6.66 3.75
C ASP A 37 17.48 5.69 2.57
N LYS A 38 16.75 4.56 2.54
CA LYS A 38 16.82 3.59 1.43
C LYS A 38 15.85 3.98 0.32
N ILE A 39 16.31 4.75 -0.64
CA ILE A 39 15.52 5.12 -1.84
C ILE A 39 15.19 3.86 -2.65
N GLY A 40 14.02 3.86 -3.28
CA GLY A 40 13.55 2.80 -4.17
C GLY A 40 12.48 1.92 -3.53
N LYS A 41 12.28 0.74 -4.14
CA LYS A 41 11.23 -0.21 -3.80
C LYS A 41 11.78 -1.31 -2.89
N HIS A 42 11.08 -1.55 -1.78
CA HIS A 42 11.44 -2.55 -0.77
C HIS A 42 10.21 -3.33 -0.36
N PHE A 43 10.39 -4.62 -0.13
CA PHE A 43 9.34 -5.47 0.44
C PHE A 43 9.47 -5.50 1.96
N ILE A 44 8.33 -5.34 2.65
CA ILE A 44 8.27 -5.37 4.10
C ILE A 44 7.30 -6.46 4.51
N GLU A 45 7.79 -7.38 5.33
CA GLU A 45 7.01 -8.52 5.81
C GLU A 45 5.88 -8.07 6.74
N LEU A 46 4.68 -8.53 6.45
CA LEU A 46 3.53 -8.41 7.35
C LEU A 46 3.43 -9.65 8.22
N ILE A 47 3.44 -9.44 9.53
CA ILE A 47 3.29 -10.52 10.51
C ILE A 47 1.86 -10.51 11.05
N PRO A 48 1.00 -11.50 10.72
CA PRO A 48 -0.36 -11.56 11.24
C PRO A 48 -0.37 -11.60 12.77
N ARG A 49 -1.34 -10.93 13.40
CA ARG A 49 -1.55 -11.06 14.87
C ARG A 49 -2.18 -12.40 15.23
N SER A 50 -2.99 -12.96 14.34
CA SER A 50 -3.65 -14.25 14.56
C SER A 50 -2.62 -15.40 14.47
N PRO A 51 -2.46 -16.19 15.54
CA PRO A 51 -1.54 -17.34 15.53
C PRO A 51 -1.90 -18.38 14.47
N PHE A 52 -3.20 -18.56 14.20
CA PHE A 52 -3.69 -19.49 13.18
C PHE A 52 -3.28 -19.07 11.77
N VAL A 53 -3.44 -17.78 11.44
CA VAL A 53 -3.02 -17.23 10.14
C VAL A 53 -1.50 -17.29 10.02
N GLN A 54 -0.77 -17.00 11.10
CA GLN A 54 0.68 -17.11 11.10
C GLN A 54 1.16 -18.56 10.88
N ALA A 55 0.51 -19.54 11.50
CA ALA A 55 0.82 -20.96 11.29
C ALA A 55 0.59 -21.37 9.84
N LYS A 56 -0.54 -20.96 9.24
CA LYS A 56 -0.82 -21.19 7.81
C LYS A 56 0.22 -20.53 6.90
N ALA A 57 0.55 -19.26 7.16
CA ALA A 57 1.55 -18.54 6.39
C ALA A 57 2.95 -19.15 6.50
N ARG A 58 3.30 -19.78 7.62
CA ARG A 58 4.56 -20.52 7.78
C ARG A 58 4.55 -21.85 7.04
N ALA A 59 3.40 -22.51 6.93
CA ALA A 59 3.25 -23.78 6.24
C ALA A 59 3.25 -23.64 4.71
N ASP A 60 2.80 -22.50 4.19
CA ASP A 60 2.75 -22.22 2.75
C ASP A 60 3.63 -21.03 2.38
N TRP A 61 4.72 -21.29 1.65
CA TRP A 61 5.66 -20.27 1.19
C TRP A 61 4.99 -19.22 0.29
N ARG A 62 3.91 -19.57 -0.42
CA ARG A 62 3.17 -18.62 -1.27
C ARG A 62 2.45 -17.60 -0.41
N LEU A 63 1.81 -18.05 0.67
CA LEU A 63 1.18 -17.16 1.64
C LEU A 63 2.21 -16.28 2.33
N LYS A 64 3.38 -16.83 2.69
CA LYS A 64 4.48 -16.03 3.24
C LYS A 64 4.91 -14.92 2.26
N ASN A 65 5.06 -15.24 0.97
CA ASN A 65 5.43 -14.26 -0.04
C ASN A 65 4.33 -13.21 -0.28
N ALA A 66 3.06 -13.62 -0.25
CA ALA A 66 1.92 -12.73 -0.38
C ALA A 66 1.77 -11.77 0.82
N LEU A 67 2.35 -12.10 1.98
CA LEU A 67 2.35 -11.24 3.16
C LEU A 67 3.53 -10.27 3.17
N ASN A 68 3.78 -9.61 2.04
CA ASN A 68 4.79 -8.54 1.95
C ASN A 68 4.19 -7.30 1.30
N ILE A 69 4.28 -6.16 1.98
CA ILE A 69 3.85 -4.88 1.41
C ILE A 69 4.99 -4.30 0.60
N LEU A 70 4.65 -3.60 -0.47
CA LEU A 70 5.62 -2.86 -1.25
C LEU A 70 5.70 -1.43 -0.68
N ALA A 71 6.86 -1.07 -0.15
CA ALA A 71 7.18 0.28 0.25
C ALA A 71 8.10 0.92 -0.78
N GLU A 72 7.69 2.08 -1.29
CA GLU A 72 8.47 2.86 -2.23
C GLU A 72 8.87 4.19 -1.58
N VAL A 73 10.17 4.42 -1.47
CA VAL A 73 10.73 5.65 -0.93
C VAL A 73 11.29 6.48 -2.07
N ASN A 74 10.70 7.66 -2.28
CA ASN A 74 11.08 8.59 -3.33
C ASN A 74 11.56 9.92 -2.75
N SER A 75 12.52 10.55 -3.43
CA SER A 75 12.92 11.93 -3.12
C SER A 75 11.99 12.90 -3.86
N VAL A 76 11.31 13.78 -3.12
CA VAL A 76 10.35 14.74 -3.69
C VAL A 76 10.62 16.11 -3.07
N ASN A 77 10.98 17.09 -3.90
CA ASN A 77 11.23 18.49 -3.50
C ASN A 77 12.22 18.64 -2.32
N GLY A 78 13.28 17.83 -2.30
CA GLY A 78 14.28 17.84 -1.22
C GLY A 78 13.84 17.13 0.07
N GLY A 79 12.62 16.59 0.11
CA GLY A 79 12.12 15.71 1.16
C GLY A 79 12.10 14.23 0.73
N ARG A 80 11.62 13.36 1.63
CA ARG A 80 11.41 11.93 1.38
C ARG A 80 9.93 11.63 1.48
N ARG A 81 9.40 10.92 0.47
CA ARG A 81 8.03 10.43 0.43
C ARG A 81 8.07 8.91 0.50
N LEU A 82 7.35 8.35 1.48
CA LEU A 82 7.06 6.92 1.56
C LEU A 82 5.67 6.67 0.97
N SER A 83 5.59 5.81 -0.04
CA SER A 83 4.35 5.29 -0.60
C SER A 83 4.23 3.82 -0.21
N ILE A 84 3.10 3.42 0.34
CA ILE A 84 2.81 2.02 0.70
C ILE A 84 1.79 1.49 -0.30
N MET A 85 2.10 0.38 -0.95
CA MET A 85 1.19 -0.28 -1.88
C MET A 85 0.73 -1.61 -1.30
N SER A 86 -0.51 -1.96 -1.62
CA SER A 86 -1.10 -3.22 -1.17
C SER A 86 -0.35 -4.41 -1.75
N PRO A 87 -0.20 -5.51 -0.97
CA PRO A 87 0.36 -6.75 -1.48
C PRO A 87 -0.52 -7.41 -2.54
N PHE A 88 -1.80 -7.01 -2.63
CA PHE A 88 -2.77 -7.63 -3.50
C PHE A 88 -3.12 -6.73 -4.67
N GLU A 89 -2.83 -7.24 -5.86
CA GLU A 89 -3.34 -6.74 -7.12
C GLU A 89 -4.35 -7.75 -7.66
N VAL A 90 -5.55 -7.27 -7.99
CA VAL A 90 -6.55 -8.08 -8.69
C VAL A 90 -6.35 -7.84 -10.18
N VAL A 91 -6.02 -8.90 -10.92
CA VAL A 91 -5.90 -8.85 -12.39
C VAL A 91 -7.06 -9.61 -13.00
N ASN A 92 -7.84 -8.95 -13.85
CA ASN A 92 -8.93 -9.60 -14.56
C ASN A 92 -8.38 -10.41 -15.74
N LYS A 93 -8.35 -11.73 -15.60
CA LYS A 93 -7.96 -12.68 -16.68
C LYS A 93 -9.15 -13.29 -17.42
N THR A 94 -10.35 -12.73 -17.22
CA THR A 94 -11.56 -13.14 -17.95
C THR A 94 -11.70 -12.36 -19.26
N ASP A 95 -12.56 -12.85 -20.14
CA ASP A 95 -12.91 -12.21 -21.42
C ASP A 95 -13.99 -11.12 -21.28
N HIS A 96 -14.52 -10.90 -20.08
CA HIS A 96 -15.55 -9.92 -19.77
C HIS A 96 -15.11 -8.99 -18.64
N SER A 97 -15.84 -7.90 -18.44
CA SER A 97 -15.57 -7.00 -17.31
C SER A 97 -16.06 -7.61 -16.01
N ILE A 98 -15.28 -7.50 -14.94
CA ILE A 98 -15.70 -7.86 -13.58
C ILE A 98 -15.94 -6.60 -12.75
N PHE A 99 -16.74 -6.71 -11.70
CA PHE A 99 -16.97 -5.61 -10.75
C PHE A 99 -16.32 -5.96 -9.42
N ILE A 100 -15.51 -5.04 -8.89
CA ILE A 100 -14.82 -5.16 -7.61
C ILE A 100 -15.51 -4.25 -6.61
N ALA A 101 -15.96 -4.81 -5.50
CA ALA A 101 -16.43 -4.05 -4.34
C ALA A 101 -15.45 -4.24 -3.18
N VAL A 102 -14.95 -3.15 -2.59
CA VAL A 102 -14.19 -3.22 -1.34
C VAL A 102 -15.06 -2.66 -0.22
N HIS A 103 -15.48 -3.52 0.70
CA HIS A 103 -16.28 -3.08 1.85
C HIS A 103 -15.34 -2.51 2.95
N PRO A 104 -15.68 -1.37 3.57
CA PRO A 104 -14.83 -0.74 4.58
C PRO A 104 -14.69 -1.55 5.88
N ASP A 105 -15.72 -2.33 6.25
CA ASP A 105 -15.61 -3.29 7.36
C ASP A 105 -14.96 -4.60 6.88
N PRO A 106 -13.76 -4.96 7.39
CA PRO A 106 -13.07 -6.21 7.04
C PRO A 106 -13.80 -7.48 7.52
N ARG A 107 -14.84 -7.33 8.36
CA ARG A 107 -15.69 -8.45 8.83
C ARG A 107 -16.98 -8.58 8.03
N HIS A 108 -17.21 -7.71 7.05
CA HIS A 108 -18.39 -7.80 6.21
C HIS A 108 -18.34 -9.07 5.37
N LEU A 109 -19.37 -9.90 5.53
CA LEU A 109 -19.59 -11.04 4.66
C LEU A 109 -20.46 -10.54 3.50
N PRO A 110 -20.09 -10.80 2.24
CA PRO A 110 -20.93 -10.44 1.12
C PRO A 110 -22.27 -11.18 1.28
N GLN A 111 -23.33 -10.43 1.58
CA GLN A 111 -24.68 -10.96 1.52
C GLN A 111 -24.97 -11.24 0.05
N GLY A 112 -25.27 -12.49 -0.28
CA GLY A 112 -25.52 -12.96 -1.65
C GLY A 112 -26.86 -12.49 -2.20
N ASP A 113 -27.20 -11.21 -2.02
CA ASP A 113 -28.36 -10.62 -2.64
C ASP A 113 -28.02 -10.44 -4.13
N SER A 114 -28.83 -11.09 -4.95
CA SER A 114 -28.66 -11.22 -6.39
C SER A 114 -28.55 -9.83 -7.04
N LEU A 115 -27.32 -9.44 -7.39
CA LEU A 115 -27.06 -8.29 -8.25
C LEU A 115 -27.45 -8.67 -9.69
N GLU A 116 -28.76 -8.75 -9.94
CA GLU A 116 -29.29 -8.62 -11.29
C GLU A 116 -28.88 -7.23 -11.80
N PRO A 117 -28.09 -7.13 -12.88
CA PRO A 117 -27.73 -5.84 -13.45
C PRO A 117 -29.00 -5.22 -14.02
N THR A 118 -29.55 -4.23 -13.33
CA THR A 118 -30.65 -3.43 -13.85
C THR A 118 -30.17 -2.77 -15.14
N GLN A 119 -30.56 -3.34 -16.28
CA GLN A 119 -30.30 -2.79 -17.61
C GLN A 119 -31.03 -1.46 -17.72
N ASN A 120 -30.31 -0.36 -17.49
CA ASN A 120 -30.66 0.93 -18.06
C ASN A 120 -29.44 1.39 -18.87
N ASP A 121 -29.43 0.96 -20.14
CA ASP A 121 -28.66 1.62 -21.18
C ASP A 121 -29.13 3.08 -21.27
N SER A 122 -28.25 4.03 -20.97
CA SER A 122 -28.09 5.29 -21.71
C SER A 122 -26.95 6.14 -21.14
N GLN A 123 -25.97 6.38 -22.01
CA GLN A 123 -25.10 7.56 -22.10
C GLN A 123 -23.96 7.79 -21.08
N GLU A 124 -22.76 7.64 -21.66
CA GLU A 124 -21.66 8.62 -21.66
C GLU A 124 -20.92 8.96 -20.36
N ASN A 125 -19.62 8.64 -20.38
CA ASN A 125 -18.54 9.42 -19.76
C ASN A 125 -18.75 9.86 -18.32
N ALA A 126 -18.71 8.90 -17.41
CA ALA A 126 -18.23 9.16 -16.06
C ALA A 126 -17.46 7.94 -15.58
N SER A 127 -16.22 8.16 -15.15
CA SER A 127 -15.54 7.36 -14.13
C SER A 127 -16.32 7.49 -12.81
N GLY A 128 -17.57 7.03 -12.82
CA GLY A 128 -18.50 7.10 -11.73
C GLY A 128 -18.17 5.95 -10.79
N ILE A 129 -17.50 6.27 -9.70
CA ILE A 129 -17.46 5.41 -8.51
C ILE A 129 -18.91 5.32 -8.04
N ILE A 130 -19.62 4.28 -8.47
CA ILE A 130 -20.95 3.97 -7.94
C ILE A 130 -20.68 3.24 -6.61
N ASN A 131 -20.63 4.01 -5.52
CA ASN A 131 -20.49 3.53 -4.14
C ASN A 131 -19.56 2.32 -3.95
N GLY A 132 -18.26 2.51 -4.16
CA GLY A 132 -17.24 1.50 -3.87
C GLY A 132 -17.18 0.31 -4.84
N LEU A 133 -17.97 0.34 -5.92
CA LEU A 133 -17.92 -0.64 -7.00
C LEU A 133 -17.05 -0.12 -8.15
N GLU A 134 -15.97 -0.83 -8.47
CA GLU A 134 -15.05 -0.53 -9.57
C GLU A 134 -15.17 -1.57 -10.68
N LYS A 135 -15.40 -1.12 -11.91
CA LYS A 135 -15.48 -1.99 -13.08
C LYS A 135 -14.07 -2.23 -13.64
N LEU A 136 -13.63 -3.48 -13.65
CA LEU A 136 -12.33 -3.89 -14.17
C LEU A 136 -12.47 -4.57 -15.54
N ALA A 137 -11.96 -3.93 -16.58
CA ALA A 137 -11.96 -4.46 -17.96
C ALA A 137 -11.12 -5.75 -18.08
N PRO A 138 -11.30 -6.57 -19.13
CA PRO A 138 -10.38 -7.67 -19.45
C PRO A 138 -8.93 -7.21 -19.49
N GLU A 139 -8.03 -7.97 -18.88
CA GLU A 139 -6.60 -7.63 -18.67
C GLU A 139 -6.33 -6.37 -17.84
N GLY A 140 -7.37 -5.73 -17.30
CA GLY A 140 -7.24 -4.64 -16.34
C GLY A 140 -6.69 -5.14 -15.00
N SER A 141 -6.00 -4.26 -14.28
CA SER A 141 -5.57 -4.53 -12.92
C SER A 141 -6.03 -3.47 -11.92
N TYR A 142 -6.32 -3.92 -10.70
CA TYR A 142 -6.79 -3.10 -9.60
C TYR A 142 -5.91 -3.33 -8.37
N ASN A 143 -5.31 -2.26 -7.87
CA ASN A 143 -4.58 -2.29 -6.61
C ASN A 143 -5.57 -2.13 -5.46
N VAL A 144 -5.70 -3.15 -4.62
CA VAL A 144 -6.64 -3.10 -3.49
C VAL A 144 -6.17 -2.02 -2.52
N PRO A 145 -6.92 -0.93 -2.27
CA PRO A 145 -6.49 0.10 -1.33
C PRO A 145 -6.39 -0.48 0.08
N TYR A 146 -5.42 0.00 0.86
CA TYR A 146 -5.39 -0.30 2.30
C TYR A 146 -6.61 0.33 2.99
N LEU A 147 -7.34 -0.51 3.73
CA LEU A 147 -8.35 -0.09 4.71
C LEU A 147 -7.68 0.36 6.02
#